data_AF-A0A538ETR2-F1
#
_entry.id   AF-A0A538ETR2-F1
#
_cell.length_a   1.000
_cell.length_b   1.000
_cell.length_c   1.000
_cell.angle_alpha   90.00
_cell.angle_beta   90.00
_cell.angle_gamma   90.00
#
_symmetry.space_group_name_H-M   'P 1'
#
loop_
_entity.id
_entity.type
_entity.pdbx_description
1 polymer ?
#
loop_
_entity_poly.entity_id
_entity_poly.type
_entity_poly.pdbx_seq_one_letter_code
_entity_poly.pdbx_strand_id
1 'polypeptide(L)'
;MTDETPGRSRDLRSRDRKDAEEPETPSGPPAVPLTEPRDGTPQPVTTPGALAQVVTLFAAGTGPVAVDAERASGYRYTHRAYLVQLRRVGAGTALIDPLAFPDLATLNAALADTEWVLHAASQDLPCLAEIGLRPLKLFDTELAARLAGYERVGLAALTEQLLGRSLEKHHSAADWSTRPLPRDWLTYAALDVELLVELRDLLATELTRQGKAEWAAQEFTALVDWTSQPPRPRPDPWRRTSGIHRVRGPRALARVRALWYARDAIAARRDTAP
;
A
#
# COMPACT_ATOMS: atom_id res chain seq x y z
N MET A 1 -28.73 15.07 75.85
CA MET A 1 -27.80 16.01 75.20
C MET A 1 -27.56 15.45 73.81
N THR A 2 -28.23 16.08 72.82
CA THR A 2 -28.12 15.95 71.34
C THR A 2 -28.19 14.54 70.74
N ASP A 3 -29.28 14.09 70.10
CA ASP A 3 -29.96 14.58 68.88
C ASP A 3 -29.10 14.37 67.62
N GLU A 4 -29.50 13.44 66.74
CA GLU A 4 -30.12 13.77 65.44
C GLU A 4 -30.15 12.56 64.48
N THR A 5 -31.22 12.55 63.68
CA THR A 5 -31.59 11.57 62.65
C THR A 5 -30.98 11.99 61.30
N PRO A 6 -30.59 11.09 60.37
CA PRO A 6 -30.39 11.48 58.99
C PRO A 6 -31.55 11.01 58.13
N GLY A 7 -32.36 11.97 57.69
CA GLY A 7 -33.33 11.79 56.62
C GLY A 7 -33.39 13.05 55.78
N ARG A 8 -32.64 13.10 54.67
CA ARG A 8 -32.92 14.07 53.60
C ARG A 8 -32.39 13.61 52.24
N SER A 9 -33.35 13.25 51.40
CA SER A 9 -33.29 13.31 49.95
C SER A 9 -32.91 14.72 49.48
N ARG A 10 -32.08 14.83 48.44
CA ARG A 10 -32.02 16.01 47.55
C ARG A 10 -31.29 15.75 46.24
N ASP A 11 -32.07 15.91 45.18
CA ASP A 11 -31.82 16.65 43.94
C ASP A 11 -30.61 16.30 43.05
N LEU A 12 -30.99 15.62 41.97
CA LEU A 12 -30.47 15.72 40.61
C LEU A 12 -30.19 17.19 40.22
N ARG A 13 -28.93 17.49 39.89
CA ARG A 13 -28.60 18.55 38.92
C ARG A 13 -27.52 18.03 37.98
N SER A 14 -27.97 17.54 36.82
CA SER A 14 -27.17 17.43 35.60
C SER A 14 -26.62 18.81 35.26
N ARG A 15 -25.30 18.92 35.12
CA ARG A 15 -24.65 20.09 34.51
C ARG A 15 -24.18 19.67 33.13
N ASP A 16 -24.88 20.20 32.13
CA ASP A 16 -24.55 20.13 30.72
C ASP A 16 -23.10 20.58 30.51
N ARG A 17 -22.27 19.66 30.00
CA ARG A 17 -21.05 20.03 29.29
C ARG A 17 -21.49 20.42 27.89
N LYS A 18 -21.46 21.72 27.59
CA LYS A 18 -21.48 22.21 26.21
C LYS A 18 -20.25 21.66 25.51
N ASP A 19 -20.48 20.82 24.52
CA ASP A 19 -19.48 20.43 23.53
C ASP A 19 -18.92 21.71 22.90
N ALA A 20 -17.61 21.87 22.99
CA ALA A 20 -16.91 22.92 22.28
C ALA A 20 -16.80 22.48 20.82
N GLU A 21 -17.51 23.18 19.92
CA GLU A 21 -17.32 23.05 18.47
C GLU A 21 -15.85 23.31 18.13
N GLU A 22 -15.18 22.29 17.60
CA GLU A 22 -13.91 22.44 16.91
C GLU A 22 -14.13 23.32 15.67
N PRO A 23 -13.21 24.25 15.35
CA PRO A 23 -13.39 25.14 14.21
C PRO A 23 -13.31 24.34 12.91
N GLU A 24 -14.45 24.25 12.20
CA GLU A 24 -14.50 23.74 10.83
C GLU A 24 -13.60 24.61 9.93
N THR A 25 -12.48 24.04 9.49
CA THR A 25 -11.71 24.57 8.36
C THR A 25 -12.61 24.64 7.12
N PRO A 26 -12.59 25.74 6.35
CA PRO A 26 -13.49 25.89 5.21
C PRO A 26 -13.22 24.79 4.17
N SER A 27 -14.17 23.88 4.00
CA SER A 27 -14.08 22.81 3.02
C SER A 27 -14.21 23.43 1.63
N GLY A 28 -13.22 23.19 0.77
CA GLY A 28 -13.37 23.42 -0.66
C GLY A 28 -14.56 22.64 -1.25
N PRO A 29 -14.85 22.79 -2.54
CA PRO A 29 -15.89 21.99 -3.19
C PRO A 29 -15.62 20.49 -2.94
N PRO A 30 -16.67 19.66 -2.78
CA PRO A 30 -16.52 18.24 -2.51
C PRO A 30 -15.74 17.57 -3.64
N ALA A 31 -14.84 16.66 -3.27
CA ALA A 31 -14.05 15.92 -4.24
C ALA A 31 -14.95 15.11 -5.18
N VAL A 32 -14.58 15.07 -6.46
CA VAL A 32 -15.32 14.36 -7.49
C VAL A 32 -14.96 12.87 -7.40
N PRO A 33 -15.94 11.96 -7.20
CA PRO A 33 -15.69 10.54 -7.18
C PRO A 33 -15.07 10.05 -8.48
N LEU A 34 -14.00 9.27 -8.37
CA LEU A 34 -13.40 8.56 -9.48
C LEU A 34 -13.79 7.09 -9.39
N THR A 35 -14.80 6.70 -10.17
CA THR A 35 -15.40 5.36 -10.12
C THR A 35 -14.85 4.42 -11.19
N GLU A 36 -14.26 4.96 -12.26
CA GLU A 36 -13.70 4.18 -13.36
C GLU A 36 -12.40 4.82 -13.89
N PRO A 37 -11.42 4.03 -14.35
CA PRO A 37 -10.23 4.53 -15.04
C PRO A 37 -10.60 5.23 -16.35
N ARG A 38 -9.80 6.23 -16.79
CA ARG A 38 -10.14 7.02 -17.98
C ARG A 38 -10.17 6.23 -19.29
N ASP A 39 -9.46 5.11 -19.35
CA ASP A 39 -9.39 4.21 -20.51
C ASP A 39 -10.27 2.95 -20.35
N GLY A 40 -11.12 2.94 -19.31
CA GLY A 40 -11.92 1.78 -18.89
C GLY A 40 -11.12 0.73 -18.11
N THR A 41 -11.83 -0.22 -17.50
CA THR A 41 -11.21 -1.31 -16.72
C THR A 41 -10.55 -2.35 -17.64
N PRO A 42 -9.21 -2.47 -17.63
CA PRO A 42 -8.52 -3.43 -18.49
C PRO A 42 -8.70 -4.87 -17.98
N GLN A 43 -8.57 -5.83 -18.88
CA GLN A 43 -8.51 -7.26 -18.52
C GLN A 43 -7.10 -7.65 -18.08
N PRO A 44 -6.94 -8.63 -17.17
CA PRO A 44 -5.62 -9.10 -16.75
C PRO A 44 -4.84 -9.72 -17.90
N VAL A 45 -3.60 -9.29 -18.05
CA VAL A 45 -2.60 -9.85 -18.97
C VAL A 45 -2.11 -11.17 -18.40
N THR A 46 -2.44 -12.25 -19.12
CA THR A 46 -2.21 -13.65 -18.69
C THR A 46 -1.53 -14.49 -19.76
N THR A 47 -1.15 -13.89 -20.90
CA THR A 47 -0.50 -14.61 -22.01
C THR A 47 0.80 -13.94 -22.43
N PRO A 48 1.81 -14.69 -22.92
CA PRO A 48 3.07 -14.11 -23.39
C PRO A 48 2.90 -13.08 -24.51
N GLY A 49 1.96 -13.32 -25.44
CA GLY A 49 1.68 -12.39 -26.54
C GLY A 49 1.11 -11.06 -26.05
N ALA A 50 0.18 -11.08 -25.09
CA ALA A 50 -0.34 -9.87 -24.47
C ALA A 50 0.74 -9.13 -23.65
N LEU A 51 1.60 -9.87 -22.93
CA LEU A 51 2.72 -9.27 -22.22
C LEU A 51 3.69 -8.57 -23.19
N ALA A 52 4.02 -9.18 -24.33
CA ALA A 52 4.89 -8.55 -25.33
C ALA A 52 4.31 -7.25 -25.91
N GLN A 53 2.98 -7.18 -26.08
CA GLN A 53 2.30 -5.95 -26.47
C GLN A 53 2.41 -4.88 -25.38
N VAL A 54 2.20 -5.24 -24.11
CA VAL A 54 2.41 -4.33 -22.98
C VAL A 54 3.83 -3.82 -22.96
N VAL A 55 4.84 -4.68 -23.09
CA VAL A 55 6.25 -4.27 -23.12
C VAL A 55 6.51 -3.25 -24.24
N THR A 56 5.97 -3.49 -25.43
CA THR A 56 6.12 -2.57 -26.58
C THR A 56 5.48 -1.21 -26.31
N LEU A 57 4.24 -1.20 -25.82
CA LEU A 57 3.51 0.04 -25.51
C LEU A 57 4.19 0.82 -24.39
N PHE A 58 4.60 0.12 -23.32
CA PHE A 58 5.26 0.75 -22.19
C PHE A 58 6.65 1.25 -22.56
N ALA A 59 7.41 0.58 -23.42
CA ALA A 59 8.68 1.11 -23.94
C ALA A 59 8.48 2.41 -24.75
N ALA A 60 7.41 2.49 -25.53
CA ALA A 60 7.08 3.67 -26.36
C ALA A 60 6.42 4.82 -25.56
N GLY A 61 5.94 4.55 -24.35
CA GLY A 61 5.37 5.56 -23.46
C GLY A 61 6.39 6.60 -23.02
N THR A 62 5.90 7.74 -22.52
CA THR A 62 6.75 8.88 -22.12
C THR A 62 6.59 9.19 -20.64
N GLY A 63 7.62 9.79 -20.04
CA GLY A 63 7.59 10.21 -18.63
C GLY A 63 7.65 9.04 -17.65
N PRO A 64 7.32 9.28 -16.37
CA PRO A 64 7.30 8.26 -15.32
C PRO A 64 6.27 7.16 -15.58
N VAL A 65 6.44 6.03 -14.91
CA VAL A 65 5.48 4.92 -14.88
C VAL A 65 4.92 4.76 -13.47
N ALA A 66 3.61 4.84 -13.31
CA ALA A 66 2.96 4.48 -12.06
C ALA A 66 2.96 2.95 -11.92
N VAL A 67 3.26 2.44 -10.72
CA VAL A 67 3.31 1.01 -10.43
C VAL A 67 2.65 0.74 -9.08
N ASP A 68 1.90 -0.36 -9.00
CA ASP A 68 1.36 -0.90 -7.75
C ASP A 68 1.33 -2.45 -7.80
N ALA A 69 1.10 -3.10 -6.65
CA ALA A 69 0.96 -4.55 -6.57
C ALA A 69 -0.01 -5.02 -5.49
N GLU A 70 -0.81 -6.04 -5.84
CA GLU A 70 -1.74 -6.67 -4.90
C GLU A 70 -1.20 -7.97 -4.33
N ARG A 71 -1.55 -8.23 -3.06
CA ARG A 71 -1.15 -9.43 -2.31
C ARG A 71 -2.35 -10.03 -1.58
N ALA A 72 -2.37 -11.35 -1.43
CA ALA A 72 -3.38 -12.06 -0.64
C ALA A 72 -3.00 -12.12 0.86
N SER A 73 -2.65 -10.97 1.43
CA SER A 73 -2.17 -10.85 2.82
C SER A 73 -3.24 -11.32 3.80
N GLY A 74 -2.87 -12.22 4.72
CA GLY A 74 -3.81 -12.81 5.69
C GLY A 74 -4.58 -14.03 5.17
N TYR A 75 -4.49 -14.34 3.88
CA TYR A 75 -5.05 -15.55 3.28
C TYR A 75 -3.97 -16.55 2.89
N ARG A 76 -2.88 -16.05 2.29
CA ARG A 76 -1.76 -16.85 1.77
C ARG A 76 -0.52 -16.74 2.65
N TYR A 77 0.37 -17.74 2.53
CA TYR A 77 1.59 -17.78 3.32
C TYR A 77 2.62 -16.78 2.81
N THR A 78 2.78 -16.74 1.48
CA THR A 78 3.75 -15.86 0.82
C THR A 78 3.18 -14.46 0.62
N HIS A 79 4.08 -13.48 0.55
CA HIS A 79 3.74 -12.09 0.20
C HIS A 79 3.95 -11.80 -1.29
N ARG A 80 3.94 -12.83 -2.14
CA ARG A 80 4.09 -12.68 -3.59
C ARG A 80 2.98 -11.80 -4.17
N ALA A 81 3.29 -11.11 -5.25
CA ALA A 81 2.28 -10.37 -6.00
C ALA A 81 1.29 -11.34 -6.66
N TYR A 82 0.01 -10.98 -6.62
CA TYR A 82 -1.09 -11.66 -7.31
C TYR A 82 -1.71 -10.80 -8.41
N LEU A 83 -1.38 -9.51 -8.44
CA LEU A 83 -1.65 -8.57 -9.52
C LEU A 83 -0.54 -7.51 -9.50
N VAL A 84 -0.13 -7.06 -10.68
CA VAL A 84 0.75 -5.89 -10.83
C VAL A 84 0.05 -4.89 -11.73
N GLN A 85 -0.01 -3.65 -11.28
CA GLN A 85 -0.66 -2.56 -12.00
C GLN A 85 0.41 -1.62 -12.51
N LEU A 86 0.30 -1.21 -13.77
CA LEU A 86 1.15 -0.16 -14.32
C LEU A 86 0.32 0.84 -15.11
N ARG A 87 0.72 2.12 -15.07
CA ARG A 87 0.17 3.14 -15.96
C ARG A 87 1.25 4.07 -16.47
N ARG A 88 1.22 4.35 -17.78
CA ARG A 88 2.18 5.26 -18.43
C ARG A 88 1.52 6.07 -19.54
N VAL A 89 1.90 7.34 -19.68
CA VAL A 89 1.42 8.21 -20.76
C VAL A 89 1.81 7.61 -22.12
N GLY A 90 0.83 7.43 -23.00
CA GLY A 90 0.98 6.78 -24.31
C GLY A 90 0.80 5.26 -24.31
N ALA A 91 0.84 4.60 -23.14
CA ALA A 91 0.63 3.15 -23.02
C ALA A 91 -0.72 2.79 -22.37
N GLY A 92 -1.28 3.68 -21.55
CA GLY A 92 -2.49 3.42 -20.77
C GLY A 92 -2.21 2.61 -19.50
N THR A 93 -3.25 1.94 -18.99
CA THR A 93 -3.15 1.05 -17.80
C THR A 93 -3.02 -0.41 -18.22
N ALA A 94 -2.11 -1.14 -17.59
CA ALA A 94 -1.99 -2.59 -17.68
C ALA A 94 -2.18 -3.22 -16.30
N LEU A 95 -2.95 -4.31 -16.25
CA LEU A 95 -3.06 -5.18 -15.10
C LEU A 95 -2.45 -6.52 -15.48
N ILE A 96 -1.38 -6.94 -14.81
CA ILE A 96 -0.62 -8.15 -15.15
C ILE A 96 -0.88 -9.19 -14.05
N ASP A 97 -1.30 -10.39 -14.44
CA ASP A 97 -1.32 -11.53 -13.53
C ASP A 97 0.09 -12.15 -13.50
N PRO A 98 0.90 -11.91 -12.44
CA PRO A 98 2.28 -12.39 -12.42
C PRO A 98 2.37 -13.92 -12.37
N LEU A 99 1.30 -14.62 -11.97
CA LEU A 99 1.29 -16.09 -11.88
C LEU A 99 1.30 -16.77 -13.26
N ALA A 100 0.96 -16.05 -14.32
CA ALA A 100 0.96 -16.56 -15.68
C ALA A 100 2.36 -16.57 -16.33
N PHE A 101 3.38 -16.03 -15.63
CA PHE A 101 4.72 -15.83 -16.16
C PHE A 101 5.78 -16.36 -15.20
N PRO A 102 6.96 -16.79 -15.70
CA PRO A 102 8.09 -17.13 -14.83
C PRO A 102 8.65 -15.89 -14.11
N ASP A 103 8.73 -14.76 -14.83
CA ASP A 103 9.11 -13.44 -14.34
C ASP A 103 8.61 -12.35 -15.30
N LEU A 104 8.84 -11.09 -14.95
CA LEU A 104 8.55 -9.89 -15.75
C LEU A 104 9.84 -9.13 -16.12
N ALA A 105 10.97 -9.82 -16.25
CA ALA A 105 12.27 -9.18 -16.50
C ALA A 105 12.31 -8.42 -17.84
N THR A 106 11.56 -8.88 -18.86
CA THR A 106 11.44 -8.19 -20.15
C THR A 106 10.75 -6.83 -20.03
N LEU A 107 9.72 -6.73 -19.18
CA LEU A 107 9.08 -5.47 -18.84
C LEU A 107 10.02 -4.56 -18.05
N ASN A 108 10.76 -5.12 -17.09
CA ASN A 108 11.76 -4.37 -16.35
C ASN A 108 12.82 -3.74 -17.28
N ALA A 109 13.33 -4.51 -18.23
CA ALA A 109 14.32 -4.03 -19.20
C ALA A 109 13.77 -2.89 -20.07
N ALA A 110 12.51 -2.99 -20.51
CA ALA A 110 11.85 -1.92 -21.25
C ALA A 110 11.63 -0.63 -20.43
N LEU A 111 11.63 -0.74 -19.10
CA LEU A 111 11.44 0.37 -18.18
C LEU A 111 12.73 0.82 -17.48
N ALA A 112 13.90 0.30 -17.86
CA ALA A 112 15.16 0.47 -17.12
C ALA A 112 15.52 1.95 -16.83
N ASP A 113 15.32 2.85 -17.80
CA ASP A 113 15.63 4.27 -17.64
C ASP A 113 14.47 5.12 -17.10
N THR A 114 13.31 4.49 -16.88
CA THR A 114 12.06 5.15 -16.49
C THR A 114 12.00 5.33 -14.97
N GLU A 115 11.58 6.51 -14.51
CA GLU A 115 11.23 6.73 -13.10
C GLU A 115 9.94 6.00 -12.75
N TRP A 116 9.98 5.16 -11.72
CA TRP A 116 8.80 4.50 -11.20
C TRP A 116 8.18 5.35 -10.11
N VAL A 117 6.86 5.51 -10.18
CA VAL A 117 6.09 6.19 -9.14
C VAL A 117 5.30 5.12 -8.40
N LEU A 118 5.51 5.04 -7.09
CA LEU A 118 4.76 4.16 -6.19
C LEU A 118 4.17 4.98 -5.04
N HIS A 119 3.18 4.41 -4.37
CA HIS A 119 2.69 4.89 -3.09
C HIS A 119 3.12 3.91 -2.00
N ALA A 120 3.83 4.36 -0.97
CA ALA A 120 4.30 3.47 0.09
C ALA A 120 5.22 2.34 -0.43
N ALA A 121 6.15 2.67 -1.33
CA ALA A 121 6.92 1.73 -2.17
C ALA A 121 7.59 0.59 -1.37
N SER A 122 7.97 0.85 -0.11
CA SER A 122 8.50 -0.17 0.80
C SER A 122 7.60 -1.42 0.96
N GLN A 123 6.29 -1.30 0.70
CA GLN A 123 5.33 -2.39 0.78
C GLN A 123 5.35 -3.29 -0.47
N ASP A 124 5.58 -2.72 -1.65
CA ASP A 124 5.45 -3.43 -2.94
C ASP A 124 6.78 -3.85 -3.53
N LEU A 125 7.83 -3.05 -3.33
CA LEU A 125 9.17 -3.30 -3.88
C LEU A 125 9.69 -4.73 -3.59
N PRO A 126 9.52 -5.32 -2.40
CA PRO A 126 9.95 -6.70 -2.15
C PRO A 126 9.25 -7.74 -3.04
N CYS A 127 7.92 -7.67 -3.21
CA CYS A 127 7.20 -8.65 -4.02
C CYS A 127 7.38 -8.41 -5.52
N LEU A 128 7.57 -7.16 -5.94
CA LEU A 128 7.95 -6.82 -7.33
C LEU A 128 9.34 -7.39 -7.66
N ALA A 129 10.28 -7.29 -6.73
CA ALA A 129 11.63 -7.80 -6.89
C ALA A 129 11.71 -9.33 -7.04
N GLU A 130 10.77 -10.08 -6.45
CA GLU A 130 10.63 -11.54 -6.60
C GLU A 130 10.22 -11.95 -8.03
N ILE A 131 9.50 -11.09 -8.74
CA ILE A 131 9.03 -11.33 -10.11
C ILE A 131 9.87 -10.59 -11.17
N GLY A 132 11.08 -10.16 -10.80
CA GLY A 132 12.04 -9.56 -11.74
C GLY A 132 11.84 -8.07 -12.02
N LEU A 133 10.98 -7.39 -11.26
CA LEU A 133 10.71 -5.95 -11.36
C LEU A 133 11.52 -5.16 -10.33
N ARG A 134 12.45 -4.31 -10.80
CA ARG A 134 13.39 -3.55 -9.97
C ARG A 134 13.64 -2.16 -10.57
N PRO A 135 13.08 -1.08 -9.99
CA PRO A 135 13.33 0.26 -10.48
C PRO A 135 14.78 0.69 -10.23
N LEU A 136 15.34 1.48 -11.15
CA LEU A 136 16.58 2.23 -10.93
C LEU A 136 16.33 3.66 -10.42
N LYS A 137 15.14 4.19 -10.69
CA LYS A 137 14.69 5.53 -10.29
C LYS A 137 13.31 5.41 -9.67
N LEU A 138 13.11 6.00 -8.51
CA LEU A 138 11.89 5.89 -7.72
C LEU A 138 11.41 7.27 -7.29
N PHE A 139 10.09 7.46 -7.30
CA PHE A 139 9.40 8.49 -6.56
C PHE A 139 8.32 7.84 -5.68
N ASP A 140 8.47 7.91 -4.37
CA ASP A 140 7.46 7.43 -3.42
C ASP A 140 6.58 8.59 -2.97
N THR A 141 5.31 8.56 -3.37
CA THR A 141 4.34 9.62 -3.09
C THR A 141 3.95 9.71 -1.61
N GLU A 142 3.96 8.60 -0.86
CA GLU A 142 3.66 8.63 0.58
C GLU A 142 4.81 9.33 1.33
N LEU A 143 6.04 8.93 1.01
CA LEU A 143 7.24 9.50 1.64
C LEU A 143 7.44 10.97 1.26
N ALA A 144 7.19 11.32 -0.01
CA ALA A 144 7.17 12.70 -0.48
C ALA A 144 6.17 13.55 0.32
N ALA A 145 4.95 13.04 0.52
CA ALA A 145 3.93 13.72 1.30
C ALA A 145 4.32 13.89 2.78
N ARG A 146 4.91 12.86 3.39
CA ARG A 146 5.44 12.95 4.77
C ARG A 146 6.51 14.04 4.89
N LEU A 147 7.46 14.08 3.95
CA LEU A 147 8.52 15.10 3.92
C LEU A 147 7.97 16.52 3.69
N ALA A 148 6.95 16.64 2.84
CA ALA A 148 6.25 17.89 2.59
C ALA A 148 5.34 18.33 3.76
N GLY A 149 5.16 17.49 4.78
CA GLY A 149 4.45 17.85 6.01
C GLY A 149 2.93 17.64 5.96
N TYR A 150 2.43 16.80 5.05
CA TYR A 150 1.02 16.43 5.04
C TYR A 150 0.68 15.51 6.23
N GLU A 151 -0.45 15.77 6.90
CA GLU A 151 -0.89 14.97 8.04
C GLU A 151 -1.47 13.61 7.62
N ARG A 152 -2.28 13.61 6.56
CA ARG A 152 -2.91 12.41 5.99
C ARG A 152 -2.21 12.05 4.69
N VAL A 153 -1.39 11.01 4.74
CA VAL A 153 -0.50 10.63 3.63
C VAL A 153 -0.95 9.40 2.86
N GLY A 154 -2.09 8.80 3.18
CA GLY A 154 -2.62 7.67 2.40
C GLY A 154 -3.12 8.13 1.03
N LEU A 155 -2.99 7.27 0.01
CA LEU A 155 -3.31 7.57 -1.39
C LEU A 155 -4.65 8.30 -1.57
N ALA A 156 -5.74 7.71 -1.07
CA ALA A 156 -7.08 8.31 -1.19
C ALA A 156 -7.18 9.71 -0.55
N ALA A 157 -6.51 9.95 0.57
CA ALA A 157 -6.51 11.27 1.22
C ALA A 157 -5.71 12.29 0.41
N LEU A 158 -4.59 11.88 -0.17
CA LEU A 158 -3.75 12.74 -1.00
C LEU A 158 -4.41 13.07 -2.35
N THR A 159 -5.05 12.10 -3.02
CA THR A 159 -5.79 12.37 -4.26
C THR A 159 -6.98 13.29 -4.00
N GLU A 160 -7.66 13.13 -2.87
CA GLU A 160 -8.77 14.00 -2.48
C GLU A 160 -8.26 15.43 -2.24
N GLN A 161 -7.23 15.57 -1.41
CA GLN A 161 -6.71 16.87 -0.99
C GLN A 161 -6.00 17.63 -2.12
N LEU A 162 -5.25 16.94 -2.97
CA LEU A 162 -4.36 17.58 -3.97
C LEU A 162 -4.94 17.60 -5.38
N LEU A 163 -5.78 16.62 -5.72
CA LEU A 163 -6.36 16.50 -7.07
C LEU A 163 -7.88 16.74 -7.06
N GLY A 164 -8.51 16.87 -5.90
CA GLY A 164 -9.97 16.98 -5.79
C GLY A 164 -10.69 15.72 -6.25
N ARG A 165 -10.03 14.55 -6.17
CA ARG A 165 -10.54 13.24 -6.62
C ARG A 165 -10.64 12.28 -5.46
N SER A 166 -11.84 11.78 -5.20
CA SER A 166 -12.05 10.76 -4.17
C SER A 166 -11.97 9.37 -4.79
N LEU A 167 -11.15 8.51 -4.18
CA LEU A 167 -11.08 7.08 -4.47
C LEU A 167 -11.95 6.34 -3.45
N GLU A 168 -12.81 5.45 -3.93
CA GLU A 168 -13.60 4.61 -3.03
C GLU A 168 -12.71 3.58 -2.34
N LYS A 169 -12.89 3.41 -1.03
CA LYS A 169 -12.12 2.44 -0.23
C LYS A 169 -12.74 1.05 -0.36
N HIS A 170 -12.37 0.32 -1.41
CA HIS A 170 -12.82 -1.05 -1.60
C HIS A 170 -11.62 -2.01 -1.75
N HIS A 171 -11.80 -3.28 -1.38
CA HIS A 171 -10.93 -4.42 -1.74
C HIS A 171 -9.45 -4.45 -1.30
N SER A 172 -8.91 -3.46 -0.58
CA SER A 172 -7.52 -3.51 -0.07
C SER A 172 -7.19 -4.69 0.86
N ALA A 173 -8.21 -5.33 1.46
CA ALA A 173 -8.08 -6.52 2.30
C ALA A 173 -8.67 -7.80 1.64
N ALA A 174 -8.81 -7.81 0.32
CA ALA A 174 -9.35 -8.93 -0.43
C ALA A 174 -8.35 -10.10 -0.57
N ASP A 175 -8.88 -11.31 -0.79
CA ASP A 175 -8.05 -12.45 -1.19
C ASP A 175 -7.73 -12.37 -2.68
N TRP A 176 -6.70 -11.58 -3.02
CA TRP A 176 -6.22 -11.40 -4.39
C TRP A 176 -5.70 -12.69 -5.07
N SER A 177 -5.64 -13.81 -4.34
CA SER A 177 -5.39 -15.13 -4.95
C SER A 177 -6.61 -15.73 -5.66
N THR A 178 -7.78 -15.11 -5.50
CA THR A 178 -9.03 -15.51 -6.16
C THR A 178 -8.89 -15.46 -7.68
N ARG A 179 -9.41 -16.48 -8.37
CA ARG A 179 -9.48 -16.55 -9.84
C ARG A 179 -10.83 -17.11 -10.30
N PRO A 180 -11.48 -16.51 -11.33
CA PRO A 180 -11.11 -15.25 -11.99
C PRO A 180 -11.27 -14.04 -11.03
N LEU A 181 -10.51 -12.97 -11.29
CA LEU A 181 -10.64 -11.73 -10.50
C LEU A 181 -11.96 -11.01 -10.86
N PRO A 182 -12.76 -10.58 -9.87
CA PRO A 182 -13.96 -9.79 -10.11
C PRO A 182 -13.64 -8.47 -10.81
N ARG A 183 -14.54 -8.00 -11.68
CA ARG A 183 -14.34 -6.73 -12.41
C ARG A 183 -14.13 -5.54 -11.46
N ASP A 184 -14.87 -5.47 -10.36
CA ASP A 184 -14.75 -4.35 -9.41
C ASP A 184 -13.37 -4.30 -8.74
N TRP A 185 -12.71 -5.46 -8.56
CA TRP A 185 -11.33 -5.53 -8.06
C TRP A 185 -10.35 -5.03 -9.11
N LEU A 186 -10.57 -5.36 -10.38
CA LEU A 186 -9.74 -4.84 -11.48
C LEU A 186 -9.90 -3.33 -11.64
N THR A 187 -11.12 -2.81 -11.48
CA THR A 187 -11.38 -1.37 -11.49
C THR A 187 -10.64 -0.69 -10.35
N TYR A 188 -10.78 -1.21 -9.12
CA TYR A 188 -10.05 -0.71 -7.95
C TYR A 188 -8.53 -0.70 -8.20
N ALA A 189 -7.96 -1.82 -8.64
CA ALA A 189 -6.53 -1.95 -8.92
C ALA A 189 -6.05 -0.95 -9.98
N ALA A 190 -6.82 -0.73 -11.05
CA ALA A 190 -6.49 0.24 -12.07
C ALA A 190 -6.54 1.68 -11.55
N LEU A 191 -7.43 1.99 -10.60
CA LEU A 191 -7.57 3.31 -9.99
C LEU A 191 -6.38 3.68 -9.08
N ASP A 192 -5.74 2.71 -8.43
CA ASP A 192 -4.59 2.97 -7.55
C ASP A 192 -3.36 3.52 -8.31
N VAL A 193 -3.25 3.26 -9.62
CA VAL A 193 -2.22 3.84 -10.50
C VAL A 193 -2.72 4.98 -11.40
N GLU A 194 -4.03 5.27 -11.39
CA GLU A 194 -4.69 6.16 -12.37
C GLU A 194 -4.25 7.62 -12.28
N LEU A 195 -3.96 8.08 -11.06
CA LEU A 195 -3.63 9.48 -10.73
C LEU A 195 -2.22 9.64 -10.14
N LEU A 196 -1.44 8.57 -10.11
CA LEU A 196 -0.22 8.53 -9.31
C LEU A 196 0.90 9.41 -9.89
N VAL A 197 0.97 9.53 -11.21
CA VAL A 197 1.91 10.44 -11.88
C VAL A 197 1.53 11.91 -11.63
N GLU A 198 0.25 12.24 -11.74
CA GLU A 198 -0.25 13.58 -11.43
C GLU A 198 0.00 13.95 -9.96
N LEU A 199 -0.21 13.02 -9.03
CA LEU A 199 0.11 13.19 -7.62
C LEU A 199 1.61 13.42 -7.39
N ARG A 200 2.45 12.65 -8.08
CA ARG A 200 3.92 12.81 -8.06
C ARG A 200 4.34 14.21 -8.50
N ASP A 201 3.76 14.75 -9.57
CA ASP A 201 4.14 16.07 -10.09
C ASP A 201 3.83 17.20 -9.09
N LEU A 202 2.68 17.12 -8.42
CA LEU A 202 2.31 18.07 -7.36
C LEU A 202 3.24 17.97 -6.15
N LEU A 203 3.53 16.76 -5.69
CA LEU A 203 4.42 16.54 -4.55
C LEU A 203 5.88 16.94 -4.86
N ALA A 204 6.36 16.68 -6.07
CA ALA A 204 7.69 17.11 -6.51
C ALA A 204 7.81 18.64 -6.53
N THR A 205 6.77 19.33 -7.01
CA THR A 205 6.68 20.79 -6.99
C THR A 205 6.71 21.32 -5.56
N GLU A 206 5.92 20.71 -4.68
CA GLU A 206 5.84 21.12 -3.27
C GLU A 206 7.16 20.90 -2.51
N LEU A 207 7.82 19.74 -2.71
CA LEU A 207 9.14 19.48 -2.15
C LEU A 207 10.19 20.47 -2.64
N THR A 208 10.15 20.82 -3.93
CA THR A 208 11.04 21.84 -4.50
C THR A 208 10.80 23.20 -3.87
N ARG A 209 9.54 23.61 -3.73
CA ARG A 209 9.13 24.86 -3.08
C ARG A 209 9.62 24.94 -1.62
N GLN A 210 9.63 23.82 -0.91
CA GLN A 210 10.13 23.73 0.47
C GLN A 210 11.65 23.55 0.58
N GLY A 211 12.38 23.39 -0.53
CA GLY A 211 13.81 23.08 -0.52
C GLY A 211 14.15 21.67 -0.01
N LYS A 212 13.21 20.72 -0.08
CA LYS A 212 13.33 19.35 0.42
C LYS A 212 13.48 18.29 -0.68
N ALA A 213 13.61 18.70 -1.95
CA ALA A 213 13.72 17.79 -3.09
C ALA A 213 14.93 16.85 -2.97
N GLU A 214 16.08 17.35 -2.48
CA GLU A 214 17.27 16.52 -2.29
C GLU A 214 17.08 15.46 -1.20
N TRP A 215 16.42 15.83 -0.09
CA TRP A 215 16.11 14.89 0.99
C TRP A 215 15.23 13.75 0.48
N ALA A 216 14.19 14.08 -0.30
CA ALA A 216 13.33 13.08 -0.91
C ALA A 216 14.12 12.16 -1.87
N ALA A 217 14.99 12.70 -2.70
CA ALA A 217 15.82 11.92 -3.62
C ALA A 217 16.75 10.93 -2.89
N GLN A 218 17.33 11.34 -1.75
CA GLN A 218 18.16 10.46 -0.91
C GLN A 218 17.33 9.31 -0.33
N GLU A 219 16.13 9.60 0.18
CA GLU A 219 15.23 8.59 0.72
C GLU A 219 14.76 7.59 -0.36
N PHE A 220 14.41 8.06 -1.56
CA PHE A 220 14.03 7.20 -2.67
C PHE A 220 15.19 6.30 -3.12
N THR A 221 16.41 6.84 -3.17
CA THR A 221 17.62 6.06 -3.48
C THR A 221 17.86 4.98 -2.42
N ALA A 222 17.72 5.32 -1.13
CA ALA A 222 17.87 4.37 -0.05
C ALA A 222 16.85 3.20 -0.13
N LEU A 223 15.62 3.47 -0.56
CA LEU A 223 14.60 2.43 -0.78
C LEU A 223 14.96 1.48 -1.94
N VAL A 224 15.48 2.02 -3.04
CA VAL A 224 15.98 1.22 -4.19
C VAL A 224 17.15 0.32 -3.76
N ASP A 225 18.12 0.89 -3.04
CA ASP A 225 19.29 0.17 -2.53
C ASP A 225 18.89 -0.92 -1.52
N TRP A 226 17.95 -0.61 -0.62
CA TRP A 226 17.44 -1.56 0.37
C TRP A 226 16.80 -2.79 -0.30
N THR A 227 15.97 -2.58 -1.32
CA THR A 227 15.27 -3.67 -2.05
C THR A 227 16.24 -4.50 -2.91
N SER A 228 17.40 -3.95 -3.26
CA SER A 228 18.43 -4.65 -4.02
C SER A 228 19.18 -5.70 -3.17
N GLN A 229 19.03 -5.67 -1.84
CA GLN A 229 19.65 -6.64 -0.94
C GLN A 229 18.72 -7.83 -0.66
N PRO A 230 19.26 -9.05 -0.47
CA PRO A 230 18.45 -10.18 -0.07
C PRO A 230 17.82 -9.93 1.31
N PRO A 231 16.55 -10.31 1.51
CA PRO A 231 15.88 -10.12 2.79
C PRO A 231 16.65 -10.87 3.88
N ARG A 232 17.02 -10.15 4.95
CA ARG A 232 17.75 -10.76 6.08
C ARG A 232 16.79 -11.61 6.91
N PRO A 233 17.07 -12.92 7.08
CA PRO A 233 16.26 -13.76 7.96
C PRO A 233 16.24 -13.16 9.36
N ARG A 234 15.04 -12.97 9.92
CA ARG A 234 14.92 -12.48 11.29
C ARG A 234 15.33 -13.57 12.26
N PRO A 235 16.23 -13.30 13.22
CA PRO A 235 16.53 -14.26 14.27
C PRO A 235 15.30 -14.43 15.17
N ASP A 236 14.97 -15.69 15.49
CA ASP A 236 13.89 -16.05 16.42
C ASP A 236 12.53 -15.35 16.16
N PRO A 237 11.90 -15.52 14.98
CA PRO A 237 10.64 -14.85 14.64
C PRO A 237 9.49 -15.20 15.61
N TRP A 238 9.54 -16.38 16.23
CA TRP A 238 8.59 -16.84 17.25
C TRP A 238 8.50 -15.91 18.48
N ARG A 239 9.50 -15.07 18.75
CA ARG A 239 9.50 -14.11 19.86
C ARG A 239 8.51 -12.97 19.67
N ARG A 240 7.97 -12.76 18.46
CA ARG A 240 6.92 -11.75 18.19
C ARG A 240 5.50 -12.28 18.37
N THR A 241 5.35 -13.52 18.85
CA THR A 241 4.03 -14.09 19.15
C THR A 241 3.26 -13.15 20.09
N SER A 242 2.05 -12.74 19.68
CA SER A 242 1.18 -11.90 20.50
C SER A 242 1.00 -12.53 21.90
N GLY A 243 1.18 -11.72 22.95
CA GLY A 243 1.08 -12.21 24.32
C GLY A 243 2.32 -12.95 24.86
N ILE A 244 3.44 -13.01 24.13
CA ILE A 244 4.69 -13.66 24.59
C ILE A 244 5.16 -13.15 25.96
N HIS A 245 4.91 -11.89 26.29
CA HIS A 245 5.25 -11.26 27.57
C HIS A 245 4.56 -11.92 28.79
N ARG A 246 3.49 -12.69 28.55
CA ARG A 246 2.76 -13.46 29.57
C ARG A 246 3.37 -14.84 29.80
N VAL A 247 4.22 -15.32 28.90
CA VAL A 247 4.82 -16.66 28.95
C VAL A 247 6.05 -16.62 29.85
N ARG A 248 6.01 -17.35 30.97
CA ARG A 248 7.07 -17.33 31.98
C ARG A 248 7.85 -18.65 31.99
N GLY A 249 9.17 -18.52 32.09
CA GLY A 249 10.10 -19.63 32.24
C GLY A 249 10.54 -20.29 30.92
N PRO A 250 11.75 -20.88 30.89
CA PRO A 250 12.36 -21.39 29.66
C PRO A 250 11.58 -22.56 29.02
N ARG A 251 10.95 -23.42 29.82
CA ARG A 251 10.13 -24.54 29.31
C ARG A 251 8.89 -24.06 28.56
N ALA A 252 8.21 -23.01 29.05
CA ALA A 252 7.03 -22.48 28.39
C ALA A 252 7.41 -21.77 27.07
N LEU A 253 8.52 -21.01 27.06
CA LEU A 253 9.07 -20.42 25.85
C LEU A 253 9.47 -21.49 24.81
N ALA A 254 10.05 -22.61 25.24
CA ALA A 254 10.37 -23.72 24.34
C ALA A 254 9.12 -24.32 23.68
N ARG A 255 7.99 -24.41 24.41
CA ARG A 255 6.71 -24.86 23.84
C ARG A 255 6.17 -23.88 22.81
N VAL A 256 6.20 -22.57 23.10
CA VAL A 256 5.79 -21.54 22.14
C VAL A 256 6.65 -21.60 20.88
N ARG A 257 7.97 -21.70 21.03
CA ARG A 257 8.90 -21.86 19.92
C ARG A 257 8.54 -23.08 19.05
N ALA A 258 8.32 -24.24 19.66
CA ALA A 258 7.98 -25.47 18.93
C ALA A 258 6.64 -25.35 18.19
N LEU A 259 5.60 -24.82 18.85
CA LEU A 259 4.30 -24.60 18.23
C LEU A 259 4.38 -23.59 17.08
N TRP A 260 5.14 -22.50 17.26
CA TRP A 260 5.32 -21.49 16.24
C TRP A 260 5.94 -22.09 14.97
N TYR A 261 7.04 -22.83 15.10
CA TYR A 261 7.69 -23.46 13.94
C TYR A 261 6.83 -24.56 13.30
N ALA A 262 6.07 -25.34 14.09
CA ALA A 262 5.15 -26.33 13.54
C ALA A 262 4.03 -25.67 12.73
N ARG A 263 3.45 -24.59 13.26
CA ARG A 263 2.41 -23.79 12.59
C ARG A 263 2.93 -23.16 11.30
N ASP A 264 4.10 -22.53 11.35
CA ASP A 264 4.76 -21.93 10.18
C ASP A 264 5.05 -22.96 9.08
N ALA A 265 5.56 -24.15 9.46
CA ALA A 265 5.81 -25.23 8.49
C ALA A 265 4.53 -25.82 7.88
N ILE A 266 3.40 -25.83 8.61
CA ILE A 266 2.09 -26.23 8.07
C ILE A 266 1.57 -25.17 7.11
N ALA A 267 1.65 -23.90 7.52
CA ALA A 267 1.22 -22.73 6.76
C ALA A 267 1.96 -22.63 5.42
N ALA A 268 3.30 -22.75 5.45
CA ALA A 268 4.16 -22.76 4.27
C ALA A 268 3.78 -23.88 3.28
N ARG A 269 3.58 -25.10 3.79
CA ARG A 269 3.24 -26.26 2.95
C ARG A 269 1.87 -26.14 2.29
N ARG A 270 0.94 -25.47 2.95
CA ARG A 270 -0.45 -25.32 2.50
C ARG A 270 -0.71 -24.00 1.75
N ASP A 271 0.31 -23.15 1.63
CA ASP A 271 0.19 -21.75 1.15
C ASP A 271 -1.02 -21.03 1.78
N THR A 272 -1.06 -21.02 3.11
CA THR A 272 -2.10 -20.36 3.91
C THR A 272 -1.48 -19.55 5.04
N ALA A 273 -2.15 -18.50 5.50
CA ALA A 273 -1.66 -17.68 6.61
C ALA A 273 -1.47 -18.52 7.91
N PRO A 274 -0.37 -18.32 8.67
CA PRO A 274 -0.09 -19.06 9.91
C PRO A 274 -1.02 -18.78 11.10
#